data_AF-A0A960S7N3-F1
#
_entry.id   AF-A0A960S7N3-F1
#
_cell.length_a   1.000
_cell.length_b   1.000
_cell.length_c   1.000
_cell.angle_alpha   90.00
_cell.angle_beta   90.00
_cell.angle_gamma   90.00
#
_symmetry.space_group_name_H-M   'P 1'
#
loop_
_entity.id
_entity.type
_entity.pdbx_description
1 polymer ?
#
loop_
_entity_poly.entity_id
_entity_poly.type
_entity_poly.pdbx_seq_one_letter_code
_entity_poly.pdbx_strand_id
1 'polypeptide(L)'
;MLETIDRVLVDKVVRKEQTLGASVDFTGIGLHTGKPVTLVFRPAPPGTGVVFRRVDLSGCPEIPASVSYVVETERNTTIGFEGIKIYTVEHVLAALKAFNVDNVWIDLDNIEPPVGNGSSDIFVQMIEEAGVEVQKGEMAARSLPHPVVYSDGEIHVVALPHPTFKVSYTLHYPHSEALKTQYFSLEVTQESFVKELSPCRTFALYEEIEFLIDRGLICGGSLDNAVVIKDDVVLSKGGLFFPNEMVRHKILDLIGDLSLVGIPFNAHIVAIRSGHRTNVALAKRIQEVLS
;
A
#
# COMPACT_ATOMS: atom_id res chain seq x y z
N MET A 1 -37.28 3.72 -27.92
CA MET A 1 -36.16 4.55 -27.43
C MET A 1 -35.87 4.23 -25.95
N LEU A 2 -35.79 2.93 -25.62
CA LEU A 2 -35.62 2.39 -24.25
C LEU A 2 -34.84 1.05 -24.30
N GLU A 3 -34.00 0.85 -25.32
CA GLU A 3 -33.24 -0.40 -25.54
C GLU A 3 -31.74 -0.16 -25.74
N THR A 4 -31.18 0.92 -25.19
CA THR A 4 -29.75 1.24 -25.38
C THR A 4 -29.04 1.64 -24.09
N ILE A 5 -29.55 1.18 -22.94
CA ILE A 5 -28.92 1.40 -21.62
C ILE A 5 -28.30 0.10 -21.06
N ASP A 6 -28.56 -1.05 -21.66
CA ASP A 6 -27.88 -2.30 -21.29
C ASP A 6 -26.74 -2.62 -22.25
N ARG A 7 -25.56 -2.88 -21.68
CA ARG A 7 -24.26 -3.19 -22.31
C ARG A 7 -23.34 -2.00 -22.55
N VAL A 8 -22.96 -1.31 -21.48
CA VAL A 8 -21.50 -1.13 -21.27
C VAL A 8 -21.00 -2.44 -20.68
N LEU A 9 -20.86 -3.46 -21.54
CA LEU A 9 -19.97 -4.57 -21.23
C LEU A 9 -18.58 -3.93 -21.21
N VAL A 10 -18.14 -3.47 -20.04
CA VAL A 10 -16.71 -3.20 -19.84
C VAL A 10 -16.06 -4.57 -19.97
N ASP A 11 -15.38 -4.79 -21.09
CA ASP A 11 -14.68 -6.04 -21.35
C ASP A 11 -13.89 -6.41 -20.10
N LYS A 12 -14.18 -7.59 -19.53
CA LYS A 12 -13.35 -8.14 -18.47
C LYS A 12 -11.97 -8.33 -19.05
N VAL A 13 -11.01 -7.49 -18.66
CA VAL A 13 -9.61 -7.71 -18.98
C VAL A 13 -9.17 -8.90 -18.15
N VAL A 14 -9.11 -10.07 -18.80
CA VAL A 14 -8.64 -11.32 -18.21
C VAL A 14 -7.16 -11.44 -18.49
N ARG A 15 -6.35 -11.50 -17.43
CA ARG A 15 -4.93 -11.87 -17.48
C ARG A 15 -4.73 -13.21 -16.79
N LYS A 16 -3.55 -13.81 -16.98
CA LYS A 16 -3.13 -14.94 -16.16
C LYS A 16 -2.67 -14.44 -14.79
N GLU A 17 -2.88 -15.26 -13.77
CA GLU A 17 -2.32 -15.05 -12.43
C GLU A 17 -0.78 -15.02 -12.49
N GLN A 18 -0.16 -14.30 -11.57
CA GLN A 18 1.28 -14.15 -11.49
C GLN A 18 1.79 -14.42 -10.06
N THR A 19 2.98 -15.00 -9.98
CA THR A 19 3.75 -15.22 -8.75
C THR A 19 5.19 -14.73 -8.96
N LEU A 20 6.03 -14.76 -7.94
CA LEU A 20 7.48 -14.60 -8.10
C LEU A 20 8.12 -15.84 -8.72
N GLY A 21 9.22 -15.67 -9.46
CA GLY A 21 9.98 -16.78 -10.06
C GLY A 21 10.97 -17.47 -9.11
N ALA A 22 11.40 -16.76 -8.07
CA ALA A 22 12.27 -17.28 -7.01
C ALA A 22 11.88 -16.72 -5.64
N SER A 23 12.43 -17.31 -4.58
CA SER A 23 12.36 -16.71 -3.25
C SER A 23 13.48 -15.68 -3.09
N VAL A 24 13.18 -14.58 -2.39
CA VAL A 24 14.10 -13.47 -2.14
C VAL A 24 13.83 -12.91 -0.75
N ASP A 25 14.87 -12.47 -0.06
CA ASP A 25 14.75 -11.95 1.30
C ASP A 25 15.42 -10.59 1.47
N PHE A 26 14.98 -9.88 2.51
CA PHE A 26 15.63 -8.67 2.97
C PHE A 26 15.56 -8.59 4.49
N THR A 27 16.70 -8.28 5.11
CA THR A 27 16.82 -8.09 6.55
C THR A 27 17.00 -6.61 6.87
N GLY A 28 16.23 -6.12 7.83
CA GLY A 28 16.30 -4.74 8.31
C GLY A 28 15.70 -4.59 9.70
N ILE A 29 15.14 -3.42 9.98
CA ILE A 29 14.40 -3.13 11.21
C ILE A 29 12.99 -2.66 10.88
N GLY A 30 12.02 -2.96 11.74
CA GLY A 30 10.68 -2.38 11.63
C GLY A 30 10.67 -0.89 11.98
N LEU A 31 9.82 -0.09 11.32
CA LEU A 31 9.71 1.36 11.56
C LEU A 31 9.20 1.64 12.98
N HIS A 32 8.08 1.06 13.36
CA HIS A 32 7.45 1.34 14.64
C HIS A 32 8.09 0.58 15.78
N THR A 33 8.40 -0.69 15.55
CA THR A 33 8.92 -1.59 16.58
C THR A 33 10.41 -1.39 16.85
N GLY A 34 11.17 -0.90 15.87
CA GLY A 34 12.64 -0.83 15.93
C GLY A 34 13.32 -2.19 16.04
N LYS A 35 12.58 -3.29 15.87
CA LYS A 35 13.12 -4.64 16.04
C LYS A 35 13.71 -5.15 14.72
N PRO A 36 14.82 -5.92 14.77
CA PRO A 36 15.32 -6.64 13.60
C PRO A 36 14.25 -7.60 13.05
N VAL A 37 14.19 -7.67 11.73
CA VAL A 37 13.24 -8.51 11.01
C VAL A 37 13.83 -8.92 9.67
N THR A 38 13.58 -10.18 9.31
CA THR A 38 13.79 -10.74 7.98
C THR A 38 12.43 -10.91 7.33
N LEU A 39 12.24 -10.28 6.17
CA LEU A 39 11.10 -10.53 5.29
C LEU A 39 11.57 -11.41 4.14
N VAL A 40 10.82 -12.48 3.85
CA VAL A 40 11.06 -13.35 2.69
C VAL A 40 9.82 -13.39 1.81
N PHE A 41 9.97 -13.01 0.54
CA PHE A 41 8.94 -13.33 -0.45
C PHE A 41 9.19 -14.73 -1.00
N ARG A 42 8.13 -15.54 -1.05
CA ARG A 42 8.16 -16.87 -1.66
C ARG A 42 7.08 -17.02 -2.73
N PRO A 43 7.41 -17.65 -3.87
CA PRO A 43 6.40 -18.03 -4.86
C PRO A 43 5.30 -18.88 -4.22
N ALA A 44 4.05 -18.65 -4.63
CA ALA A 44 2.91 -19.42 -4.15
C ALA A 44 2.06 -19.98 -5.31
N PRO A 45 1.36 -21.12 -5.13
CA PRO A 45 0.50 -21.70 -6.16
C PRO A 45 -0.67 -20.77 -6.57
N PRO A 46 -1.29 -20.99 -7.74
CA PRO A 46 -2.50 -20.26 -8.16
C PRO A 46 -3.62 -20.30 -7.12
N GLY A 47 -4.35 -19.20 -6.98
CA GLY A 47 -5.45 -19.04 -6.04
C GLY A 47 -5.04 -18.89 -4.57
N THR A 48 -3.74 -18.76 -4.26
CA THR A 48 -3.27 -18.51 -2.88
C THR A 48 -3.60 -17.09 -2.44
N GLY A 49 -3.49 -16.11 -3.33
CA GLY A 49 -3.51 -14.70 -2.96
C GLY A 49 -2.20 -14.23 -2.32
N VAL A 50 -2.22 -13.02 -1.78
CA VAL A 50 -1.11 -12.43 -1.00
C VAL A 50 -1.33 -12.78 0.47
N VAL A 51 -0.40 -13.54 1.06
CA VAL A 51 -0.57 -14.09 2.41
C VAL A 51 0.69 -13.85 3.23
N PHE A 52 0.54 -13.16 4.35
CA PHE A 52 1.64 -12.97 5.31
C PHE A 52 1.71 -14.14 6.29
N ARG A 53 2.92 -14.52 6.72
CA ARG A 53 3.15 -15.64 7.64
C ARG A 53 4.16 -15.26 8.72
N ARG A 54 3.80 -15.49 9.98
CA ARG A 54 4.69 -15.27 11.13
C ARG A 54 5.48 -16.53 11.43
N VAL A 55 6.62 -16.68 10.78
CA VAL A 55 7.44 -17.91 10.84
C VAL A 55 8.23 -18.06 12.15
N ASP A 56 8.30 -17.00 12.95
CA ASP A 56 8.84 -17.03 14.31
C ASP A 56 7.87 -17.66 15.33
N LEU A 57 6.59 -17.81 14.98
CA LEU A 57 5.58 -18.38 15.85
C LEU A 57 5.30 -19.86 15.53
N SER A 58 4.92 -20.62 16.55
CA SER A 58 4.54 -22.03 16.38
C SER A 58 3.37 -22.16 15.40
N GLY A 59 3.50 -23.09 14.44
CA GLY A 59 2.48 -23.33 13.42
C GLY A 59 2.50 -22.35 12.24
N CYS A 60 3.43 -21.37 12.22
CA CYS A 60 3.60 -20.40 11.13
C CYS A 60 2.25 -19.77 10.69
N PRO A 61 1.50 -19.12 11.60
CA PRO A 61 0.15 -18.65 11.31
C PRO A 61 0.13 -17.73 10.11
N GLU A 62 -0.88 -17.94 9.26
CA GLU A 62 -1.07 -17.25 7.99
C GLU A 62 -2.17 -16.20 8.10
N ILE A 63 -1.93 -15.01 7.56
CA ILE A 63 -2.86 -13.88 7.55
C ILE A 63 -3.00 -13.40 6.10
N PRO A 64 -4.12 -13.70 5.43
CA PRO A 64 -4.41 -13.18 4.10
C PRO A 64 -4.45 -11.65 4.10
N ALA A 65 -3.88 -11.02 3.07
CA ALA A 65 -3.96 -9.58 2.84
C ALA A 65 -5.38 -9.20 2.38
N SER A 66 -6.28 -9.06 3.35
CA SER A 66 -7.69 -8.72 3.12
C SER A 66 -8.20 -7.76 4.19
N VAL A 67 -9.12 -6.87 3.80
CA VAL A 67 -9.78 -5.93 4.72
C VAL A 67 -10.47 -6.61 5.91
N SER A 68 -10.83 -7.89 5.80
CA SER A 68 -11.40 -8.69 6.89
C SER A 68 -10.41 -8.96 8.02
N TYR A 69 -9.11 -8.90 7.73
CA TYR A 69 -8.04 -9.10 8.71
C TYR A 69 -7.46 -7.77 9.22
N VAL A 70 -7.94 -6.61 8.75
CA VAL A 70 -7.43 -5.33 9.25
C VAL A 70 -7.94 -5.07 10.66
N VAL A 71 -7.02 -4.91 11.60
CA VAL A 71 -7.31 -4.69 13.03
C VAL A 71 -7.00 -3.28 13.50
N GLU A 72 -6.02 -2.60 12.91
CA GLU A 72 -5.62 -1.22 13.29
C GLU A 72 -5.24 -0.40 12.05
N THR A 73 -5.49 0.91 12.11
CA THR A 73 -5.21 1.87 11.01
C THR A 73 -4.63 3.20 11.51
N GLU A 74 -4.11 3.21 12.75
CA GLU A 74 -3.49 4.41 13.34
C GLU A 74 -2.02 4.47 12.90
N ARG A 75 -1.69 5.45 12.03
CA ARG A 75 -0.34 5.71 11.49
C ARG A 75 0.26 4.64 10.55
N ASN A 76 -0.31 3.44 10.49
CA ASN A 76 -0.01 2.38 9.51
C ASN A 76 -1.26 1.54 9.23
N THR A 77 -1.19 0.55 8.35
CA THR A 77 -2.19 -0.52 8.26
C THR A 77 -1.67 -1.81 8.90
N THR A 78 -2.40 -2.32 9.90
CA THR A 78 -2.08 -3.57 10.60
C THR A 78 -3.12 -4.63 10.31
N ILE A 79 -2.67 -5.81 9.88
CA ILE A 79 -3.49 -7.01 9.76
C ILE A 79 -3.26 -7.96 10.93
N GLY A 80 -4.27 -8.73 11.32
CA GLY A 80 -4.21 -9.60 12.49
C GLY A 80 -5.38 -10.58 12.61
N PHE A 81 -5.16 -11.62 13.40
CA PHE A 81 -6.16 -12.61 13.80
C PHE A 81 -5.74 -13.25 15.13
N GLU A 82 -6.69 -13.51 16.03
CA GLU A 82 -6.45 -14.18 17.32
C GLU A 82 -5.25 -13.63 18.14
N GLY A 83 -5.08 -12.31 18.12
CA GLY A 83 -4.00 -11.62 18.85
C GLY A 83 -2.65 -11.59 18.13
N ILE A 84 -2.48 -12.33 17.04
CA ILE A 84 -1.33 -12.22 16.14
C ILE A 84 -1.54 -10.98 15.26
N LYS A 85 -0.48 -10.20 15.06
CA LYS A 85 -0.49 -8.97 14.26
C LYS A 85 0.74 -8.86 13.37
N ILE A 86 0.55 -8.15 12.26
CA ILE A 86 1.59 -7.72 11.33
C ILE A 86 1.32 -6.26 10.99
N TYR A 87 2.27 -5.39 11.36
CA TYR A 87 2.17 -3.94 11.22
C TYR A 87 2.66 -3.53 9.82
N THR A 88 2.31 -2.32 9.40
CA THR A 88 2.97 -1.62 8.28
C THR A 88 3.03 -2.44 6.97
N VAL A 89 1.90 -3.02 6.56
CA VAL A 89 1.85 -3.88 5.35
C VAL A 89 1.77 -3.09 4.04
N GLU A 90 1.41 -1.81 4.10
CA GLU A 90 1.07 -0.97 2.95
C GLU A 90 2.18 -0.85 1.89
N HIS A 91 3.45 -0.69 2.28
CA HIS A 91 4.56 -0.50 1.32
C HIS A 91 4.91 -1.77 0.56
N VAL A 92 4.84 -2.91 1.26
CA VAL A 92 4.99 -4.25 0.67
C VAL A 92 3.87 -4.50 -0.33
N LEU A 93 2.63 -4.26 0.10
CA LEU A 93 1.43 -4.47 -0.71
C LEU A 93 1.38 -3.56 -1.94
N ALA A 94 1.82 -2.31 -1.82
CA ALA A 94 1.90 -1.38 -2.93
C ALA A 94 2.83 -1.88 -4.04
N ALA A 95 4.02 -2.39 -3.66
CA ALA A 95 4.99 -2.94 -4.60
C ALA A 95 4.45 -4.21 -5.30
N LEU A 96 3.91 -5.17 -4.54
CA LEU A 96 3.31 -6.39 -5.09
C LEU A 96 2.16 -6.07 -6.05
N LYS A 97 1.30 -5.12 -5.69
CA LYS A 97 0.19 -4.66 -6.52
C LYS A 97 0.67 -4.05 -7.84
N ALA A 98 1.72 -3.23 -7.81
CA ALA A 98 2.27 -2.59 -9.00
C ALA A 98 2.85 -3.58 -10.01
N PHE A 99 3.42 -4.69 -9.51
CA PHE A 99 3.97 -5.78 -10.32
C PHE A 99 2.94 -6.88 -10.64
N ASN A 100 1.67 -6.67 -10.28
CA ASN A 100 0.58 -7.63 -10.49
C ASN A 100 0.82 -9.03 -9.88
N VAL A 101 1.63 -9.13 -8.81
CA VAL A 101 1.87 -10.37 -8.08
C VAL A 101 0.60 -10.76 -7.33
N ASP A 102 -0.07 -11.82 -7.79
CA ASP A 102 -1.33 -12.30 -7.20
C ASP A 102 -1.10 -13.30 -6.08
N ASN A 103 -0.11 -14.18 -6.25
CA ASN A 103 0.14 -15.31 -5.37
C ASN A 103 1.54 -15.20 -4.79
N VAL A 104 1.64 -14.96 -3.49
CA VAL A 104 2.92 -14.87 -2.78
C VAL A 104 2.71 -15.17 -1.30
N TRP A 105 3.63 -15.94 -0.72
CA TRP A 105 3.78 -16.01 0.72
C TRP A 105 4.83 -15.02 1.18
N ILE A 106 4.51 -14.25 2.22
CA ILE A 106 5.39 -13.22 2.80
C ILE A 106 5.75 -13.68 4.21
N ASP A 107 6.92 -14.28 4.38
CA ASP A 107 7.38 -14.73 5.68
C ASP A 107 8.01 -13.58 6.45
N LEU A 108 7.69 -13.48 7.73
CA LEU A 108 8.27 -12.54 8.68
C LEU A 108 8.67 -13.28 9.95
N ASP A 109 9.89 -13.05 10.41
CA ASP A 109 10.38 -13.52 11.72
C ASP A 109 10.12 -12.50 12.85
N ASN A 110 9.36 -11.44 12.56
CA ASN A 110 8.91 -10.45 13.54
C ASN A 110 7.58 -9.81 13.11
N ILE A 111 7.05 -8.89 13.91
CA ILE A 111 5.68 -8.38 13.74
C ILE A 111 5.54 -7.26 12.69
N GLU A 112 6.61 -6.81 12.06
CA GLU A 112 6.60 -5.63 11.19
C GLU A 112 7.63 -5.81 10.07
N PRO A 113 7.27 -5.59 8.79
CA PRO A 113 8.23 -5.60 7.69
C PRO A 113 9.39 -4.61 7.89
N PRO A 114 10.57 -4.89 7.31
CA PRO A 114 11.70 -3.98 7.39
C PRO A 114 11.39 -2.67 6.66
N VAL A 115 11.69 -1.53 7.29
CA VAL A 115 11.39 -0.19 6.74
C VAL A 115 12.27 0.21 5.56
N GLY A 116 13.46 -0.38 5.42
CA GLY A 116 14.43 0.06 4.40
C GLY A 116 14.78 1.54 4.55
N ASN A 117 14.60 2.31 3.47
CA ASN A 117 14.74 3.78 3.46
C ASN A 117 13.41 4.52 3.71
N GLY A 118 12.34 3.81 4.06
CA GLY A 118 10.99 4.35 4.25
C GLY A 118 10.13 4.41 3.00
N SER A 119 10.62 3.92 1.86
CA SER A 119 9.89 3.85 0.59
C SER A 119 9.60 2.38 0.21
N SER A 120 9.02 2.15 -0.97
CA SER A 120 8.80 0.79 -1.49
C SER A 120 9.97 0.26 -2.34
N ASP A 121 11.08 1.00 -2.48
CA ASP A 121 12.16 0.64 -3.40
C ASP A 121 12.75 -0.73 -3.12
N ILE A 122 12.96 -1.07 -1.85
CA ILE A 122 13.54 -2.37 -1.50
C ILE A 122 12.64 -3.53 -1.93
N PHE A 123 11.31 -3.37 -1.78
CA PHE A 123 10.36 -4.40 -2.21
C PHE A 123 10.28 -4.48 -3.74
N VAL A 124 10.40 -3.36 -4.45
CA VAL A 124 10.54 -3.34 -5.91
C VAL A 124 11.79 -4.10 -6.33
N GLN A 125 12.95 -3.81 -5.73
CA GLN A 125 14.21 -4.49 -6.03
C GLN A 125 14.12 -6.00 -5.80
N MET A 126 13.52 -6.41 -4.67
CA MET A 126 13.29 -7.83 -4.37
C MET A 126 12.44 -8.51 -5.46
N ILE A 127 11.34 -7.87 -5.88
CA ILE A 127 10.46 -8.43 -6.93
C ILE A 127 11.18 -8.50 -8.27
N GLU A 128 11.97 -7.49 -8.63
CA GLU A 128 12.78 -7.48 -9.85
C GLU A 128 13.86 -8.57 -9.85
N GLU A 129 14.53 -8.79 -8.71
CA GLU A 129 15.54 -9.84 -8.53
C GLU A 129 14.92 -11.24 -8.64
N ALA A 130 13.79 -11.47 -7.97
CA ALA A 130 13.09 -12.75 -8.03
C ALA A 130 12.45 -13.02 -9.40
N GLY A 131 12.15 -11.96 -10.16
CA GLY A 131 11.37 -12.01 -11.39
C GLY A 131 9.91 -12.39 -11.15
N VAL A 132 9.06 -12.16 -12.16
CA VAL A 132 7.64 -12.51 -12.12
C VAL A 132 7.36 -13.65 -13.09
N GLU A 133 6.70 -14.70 -12.60
CA GLU A 133 6.27 -15.84 -13.39
C GLU A 133 4.75 -15.86 -13.59
N VAL A 134 4.35 -16.16 -14.82
CA VAL A 134 2.95 -16.32 -15.20
C VAL A 134 2.48 -17.73 -14.86
N GLN A 135 1.31 -17.84 -14.23
CA GLN A 135 0.71 -19.10 -13.82
C GLN A 135 -0.50 -19.48 -14.70
N LYS A 136 -1.05 -20.67 -14.47
CA LYS A 136 -2.19 -21.17 -15.26
C LYS A 136 -3.53 -20.52 -14.87
N GLY A 137 -3.65 -20.04 -13.63
CA GLY A 137 -4.83 -19.38 -13.09
C GLY A 137 -5.22 -18.13 -13.87
N GLU A 138 -6.47 -17.72 -13.76
CA GLU A 138 -7.01 -16.56 -14.47
C GLU A 138 -7.45 -15.50 -13.49
N MET A 139 -7.09 -14.27 -13.80
CA MET A 139 -7.39 -13.11 -12.98
C MET A 139 -8.06 -12.05 -13.84
N ALA A 140 -9.26 -11.63 -13.46
CA ALA A 140 -10.03 -10.63 -14.18
C ALA A 140 -10.19 -9.38 -13.31
N ALA A 141 -9.75 -8.23 -13.81
CA ALA A 141 -10.07 -6.96 -13.17
C ALA A 141 -11.58 -6.70 -13.25
N ARG A 142 -12.20 -6.41 -12.10
CA ARG A 142 -13.61 -6.01 -12.04
C ARG A 142 -13.76 -4.51 -12.26
N SER A 143 -14.86 -4.12 -12.87
CA SER A 143 -15.26 -2.72 -12.99
C SER A 143 -16.24 -2.38 -11.88
N LEU A 144 -16.11 -1.18 -11.31
CA LEU A 144 -17.10 -0.66 -10.38
C LEU A 144 -18.42 -0.39 -11.12
N PRO A 145 -19.58 -0.86 -10.63
CA PRO A 145 -20.88 -0.62 -11.26
C PRO A 145 -21.34 0.84 -11.14
N HIS A 146 -20.88 1.54 -10.11
CA HIS A 146 -21.17 2.94 -9.83
C HIS A 146 -20.08 3.53 -8.92
N PRO A 147 -20.02 4.87 -8.74
CA PRO A 147 -19.13 5.48 -7.77
C PRO A 147 -19.28 4.89 -6.37
N VAL A 148 -18.15 4.70 -5.68
CA VAL A 148 -18.08 4.32 -4.26
C VAL A 148 -17.40 5.46 -3.50
N VAL A 149 -18.04 5.97 -2.46
CA VAL A 149 -17.59 7.17 -1.75
C VAL A 149 -17.41 6.85 -0.28
N TYR A 150 -16.38 7.42 0.35
CA TYR A 150 -16.25 7.54 1.80
C TYR A 150 -15.85 8.99 2.15
N SER A 151 -16.50 9.56 3.16
CA SER A 151 -16.22 10.91 3.64
C SER A 151 -16.24 10.95 5.16
N ASP A 152 -15.32 11.70 5.76
CA ASP A 152 -15.29 12.00 7.19
C ASP A 152 -14.76 13.43 7.40
N GLY A 153 -15.66 14.36 7.71
CA GLY A 153 -15.35 15.79 7.77
C GLY A 153 -14.80 16.31 6.42
N GLU A 154 -13.57 16.83 6.45
CA GLU A 154 -12.85 17.37 5.29
C GLU A 154 -12.03 16.31 4.53
N ILE A 155 -12.12 15.04 4.92
CA ILE A 155 -11.46 13.91 4.26
C ILE A 155 -12.44 13.25 3.32
N HIS A 156 -12.06 13.12 2.04
CA HIS A 156 -12.87 12.50 1.01
C HIS A 156 -12.06 11.48 0.21
N VAL A 157 -12.62 10.30 0.00
CA VAL A 157 -12.04 9.27 -0.88
C VAL A 157 -13.14 8.69 -1.74
N VAL A 158 -12.97 8.78 -3.05
CA VAL A 158 -13.96 8.38 -4.04
C VAL A 158 -13.32 7.43 -5.03
N ALA A 159 -13.95 6.30 -5.31
CA ALA A 159 -13.62 5.43 -6.42
C ALA A 159 -14.68 5.56 -7.51
N LEU A 160 -14.27 6.10 -8.66
CA LEU A 160 -15.11 6.26 -9.84
C LEU A 160 -14.88 5.09 -10.82
N PRO A 161 -15.91 4.56 -11.49
CA PRO A 161 -15.72 3.62 -12.59
C PRO A 161 -14.77 4.20 -13.64
N HIS A 162 -13.71 3.46 -13.97
CA HIS A 162 -12.67 3.91 -14.90
C HIS A 162 -12.04 2.68 -15.58
N PRO A 163 -11.63 2.75 -16.86
CA PRO A 163 -11.08 1.60 -17.58
C PRO A 163 -9.72 1.10 -17.05
N THR A 164 -8.97 1.98 -16.37
CA THR A 164 -7.65 1.69 -15.77
C THR A 164 -7.64 2.06 -14.30
N PHE A 165 -6.64 1.59 -13.56
CA PHE A 165 -6.41 2.00 -12.17
C PHE A 165 -5.65 3.34 -12.14
N LYS A 166 -6.36 4.41 -11.81
CA LYS A 166 -5.84 5.78 -11.77
C LYS A 166 -6.00 6.35 -10.38
N VAL A 167 -5.02 7.13 -9.92
CA VAL A 167 -5.09 7.82 -8.63
C VAL A 167 -4.85 9.30 -8.83
N SER A 168 -5.69 10.13 -8.21
CA SER A 168 -5.47 11.55 -8.01
C SER A 168 -5.56 11.84 -6.51
N TYR A 169 -4.51 12.41 -5.94
CA TYR A 169 -4.43 12.66 -4.52
C TYR A 169 -4.13 14.15 -4.27
N THR A 170 -4.88 14.74 -3.34
CA THR A 170 -4.64 16.08 -2.80
C THR A 170 -4.23 15.98 -1.32
N LEU A 171 -2.95 16.25 -1.05
CA LEU A 171 -2.43 16.45 0.29
C LEU A 171 -2.70 17.88 0.73
N HIS A 172 -3.03 18.10 2.00
CA HIS A 172 -3.24 19.45 2.52
C HIS A 172 -2.81 19.56 3.98
N TYR A 173 -1.70 20.26 4.21
CA TYR A 173 -1.19 20.66 5.52
C TYR A 173 -1.14 22.20 5.57
N PRO A 174 -2.24 22.88 5.96
CA PRO A 174 -2.35 24.33 5.84
C PRO A 174 -1.40 25.11 6.77
N HIS A 175 -0.87 24.46 7.80
CA HIS A 175 0.01 25.07 8.81
C HIS A 175 1.50 24.76 8.59
N SER A 176 1.86 24.07 7.51
CA SER A 176 3.26 23.84 7.13
C SER A 176 3.52 24.45 5.76
N GLU A 177 4.41 25.43 5.68
CA GLU A 177 4.85 26.02 4.42
C GLU A 177 5.65 25.03 3.54
N ALA A 178 6.31 24.03 4.15
CA ALA A 178 7.03 22.99 3.42
C ALA A 178 6.09 21.98 2.75
N LEU A 179 4.98 21.64 3.39
CA LEU A 179 4.00 20.69 2.85
C LEU A 179 2.94 21.39 2.00
N LYS A 180 2.28 22.41 2.54
CA LYS A 180 1.14 23.13 1.94
C LYS A 180 0.11 22.16 1.33
N THR A 181 -0.52 22.60 0.24
CA THR A 181 -1.32 21.74 -0.63
C THR A 181 -0.42 21.15 -1.70
N GLN A 182 -0.43 19.84 -1.84
CA GLN A 182 0.23 19.13 -2.93
C GLN A 182 -0.80 18.31 -3.70
N TYR A 183 -0.64 18.26 -5.01
CA TYR A 183 -1.47 17.43 -5.88
C TYR A 183 -0.59 16.56 -6.75
N PHE A 184 -0.99 15.31 -6.91
CA PHE A 184 -0.40 14.44 -7.91
C PHE A 184 -1.46 13.50 -8.47
N SER A 185 -1.36 13.20 -9.76
CA SER A 185 -2.27 12.30 -10.46
C SER A 185 -1.53 11.48 -11.48
N LEU A 186 -1.76 10.18 -11.48
CA LEU A 186 -1.18 9.25 -12.44
C LEU A 186 -2.10 8.05 -12.68
N GLU A 187 -1.95 7.45 -13.85
CA GLU A 187 -2.34 6.05 -14.05
C GLU A 187 -1.27 5.16 -13.43
N VAL A 188 -1.70 4.15 -12.66
CA VAL A 188 -0.79 3.25 -11.95
C VAL A 188 -0.48 2.06 -12.85
N THR A 189 0.75 2.01 -13.33
CA THR A 189 1.36 0.91 -14.06
C THR A 189 2.64 0.49 -13.33
N GLN A 190 3.23 -0.65 -13.67
CA GLN A 190 4.54 -1.03 -13.12
C GLN A 190 5.59 0.07 -13.37
N GLU A 191 5.68 0.57 -14.60
CA GLU A 191 6.62 1.64 -14.96
C GLU A 191 6.36 2.94 -14.16
N SER A 192 5.11 3.40 -14.11
CA SER A 192 4.80 4.64 -13.41
C SER A 192 5.00 4.49 -11.89
N PHE A 193 4.70 3.33 -11.31
CA PHE A 193 4.95 3.07 -9.90
C PHE A 193 6.44 3.13 -9.57
N VAL A 194 7.28 2.39 -10.30
CA VAL A 194 8.74 2.35 -10.06
C VAL A 194 9.37 3.72 -10.24
N LYS A 195 8.97 4.46 -11.28
CA LYS A 195 9.57 5.78 -11.56
C LYS A 195 9.08 6.88 -10.63
N GLU A 196 7.77 6.92 -10.35
CA GLU A 196 7.10 8.09 -9.80
C GLU A 196 6.70 7.91 -8.33
N LEU A 197 6.61 6.68 -7.81
CA LEU A 197 6.06 6.39 -6.49
C LEU A 197 7.01 5.60 -5.58
N SER A 198 7.63 4.51 -6.07
CA SER A 198 8.45 3.64 -5.23
C SER A 198 9.56 4.35 -4.44
N PRO A 199 10.21 5.43 -4.95
CA PRO A 199 11.27 6.10 -4.19
C PRO A 199 10.77 7.11 -3.15
N CYS A 200 9.46 7.34 -3.08
CA CYS A 200 8.90 8.34 -2.17
C CYS A 200 8.80 7.79 -0.76
N ARG A 201 9.56 8.38 0.16
CA ARG A 201 9.69 7.88 1.53
C ARG A 201 8.53 8.36 2.42
N THR A 202 8.29 7.60 3.47
CA THR A 202 7.41 8.00 4.57
C THR A 202 7.91 9.26 5.24
N PHE A 203 7.03 9.97 5.94
CA PHE A 203 7.36 11.24 6.53
C PHE A 203 6.68 11.47 7.88
N ALA A 204 7.32 12.30 8.69
CA ALA A 204 6.78 12.76 9.97
C ALA A 204 7.09 14.24 10.19
N LEU A 205 6.15 14.95 10.82
CA LEU A 205 6.42 16.27 11.38
C LEU A 205 7.20 16.09 12.68
N TYR A 206 8.24 16.89 12.88
CA TYR A 206 9.14 16.76 14.03
C TYR A 206 8.41 16.90 15.36
N GLU A 207 7.41 17.76 15.41
CA GLU A 207 6.58 18.03 16.60
C GLU A 207 5.73 16.82 16.99
N GLU A 208 5.49 15.88 16.06
CA GLU A 208 4.76 14.64 16.34
C GLU A 208 5.68 13.52 16.85
N ILE A 209 7.00 13.62 16.67
CA ILE A 209 7.94 12.52 16.93
C ILE A 209 7.95 12.10 18.39
N GLU A 210 8.08 13.06 19.32
CA GLU A 210 8.11 12.78 20.77
C GLU A 210 6.84 12.04 21.21
N PHE A 211 5.68 12.54 20.79
CA PHE A 211 4.39 11.92 21.07
C PHE A 211 4.27 10.49 20.52
N LEU A 212 4.80 10.23 19.33
CA LEU A 212 4.77 8.89 18.72
C LEU A 212 5.70 7.93 19.47
N ILE A 213 6.91 8.37 19.83
CA ILE A 213 7.86 7.56 20.61
C ILE A 213 7.30 7.19 21.98
N ASP A 214 6.65 8.13 22.67
CA ASP A 214 6.02 7.88 23.98
C ASP A 214 4.92 6.82 23.94
N ARG A 215 4.33 6.58 22.77
CA ARG A 215 3.35 5.52 22.52
C ARG A 215 3.96 4.22 22.00
N GLY A 216 5.29 4.12 21.95
CA GLY A 216 6.02 2.97 21.42
C GLY A 216 5.90 2.86 19.89
N LEU A 217 5.66 3.96 19.19
CA LEU A 217 5.70 4.05 17.74
C LEU A 217 7.02 4.67 17.27
N ILE A 218 7.33 4.45 16.00
CA ILE A 218 8.50 4.96 15.27
C ILE A 218 9.85 4.69 15.98
N CYS A 219 9.95 3.65 16.79
CA CYS A 219 11.18 3.33 17.55
C CYS A 219 12.37 2.95 16.66
N GLY A 220 12.12 2.54 15.41
CA GLY A 220 13.13 2.33 14.36
C GLY A 220 13.30 3.52 13.41
N GLY A 221 12.57 4.62 13.63
CA GLY A 221 12.60 5.81 12.79
C GLY A 221 13.94 6.55 12.88
N SER A 222 14.44 7.00 11.73
CA SER A 222 15.66 7.78 11.61
C SER A 222 15.61 8.69 10.37
N LEU A 223 16.55 9.63 10.26
CA LEU A 223 16.66 10.48 9.07
C LEU A 223 17.08 9.71 7.80
N ASP A 224 17.53 8.46 7.95
CA ASP A 224 17.91 7.60 6.83
C ASP A 224 16.71 6.79 6.29
N ASN A 225 15.61 6.70 7.05
CA ASN A 225 14.41 5.94 6.68
C ASN A 225 13.08 6.71 6.73
N ALA A 226 13.13 8.04 6.91
CA ALA A 226 11.95 8.89 6.82
C ALA A 226 12.33 10.32 6.43
N VAL A 227 11.41 11.04 5.79
CA VAL A 227 11.45 12.49 5.63
C VAL A 227 10.96 13.14 6.92
N VAL A 228 11.85 13.83 7.63
CA VAL A 228 11.48 14.59 8.84
C VAL A 228 11.45 16.07 8.50
N ILE A 229 10.33 16.71 8.84
CA ILE A 229 10.10 18.14 8.58
C ILE A 229 9.98 18.87 9.92
N LYS A 230 10.78 19.91 10.11
CA LYS A 230 10.74 20.76 11.30
C LYS A 230 10.79 22.22 10.88
N ASP A 231 9.88 23.06 11.39
CA ASP A 231 9.87 24.50 11.09
C ASP A 231 9.97 24.80 9.57
N ASP A 232 9.29 23.98 8.75
CA ASP A 232 9.32 24.02 7.28
C ASP A 232 10.68 23.76 6.62
N VAL A 233 11.57 23.10 7.33
CA VAL A 233 12.86 22.61 6.83
C VAL A 233 12.85 21.09 6.80
N VAL A 234 13.24 20.52 5.65
CA VAL A 234 13.48 19.09 5.50
C VAL A 234 14.82 18.75 6.15
N LEU A 235 14.79 17.92 7.20
CA LEU A 235 15.98 17.53 7.97
C LEU A 235 16.70 16.31 7.38
N SER A 236 16.02 15.52 6.55
CA SER A 236 16.57 14.26 6.02
C SER A 236 17.73 14.49 5.07
N LYS A 237 18.75 13.63 5.18
CA LYS A 237 19.96 13.73 4.37
C LYS A 237 19.60 13.57 2.89
N GLY A 238 20.19 14.44 2.06
CA GLY A 238 19.95 14.45 0.61
C GLY A 238 18.68 15.21 0.17
N GLY A 239 17.89 15.74 1.11
CA GLY A 239 16.67 16.48 0.80
C GLY A 239 15.54 15.57 0.31
N LEU A 240 14.64 16.13 -0.51
CA LEU A 240 13.52 15.41 -1.10
C LEU A 240 13.92 14.77 -2.43
N PHE A 241 13.40 13.58 -2.71
CA PHE A 241 13.55 12.93 -4.01
C PHE A 241 12.71 13.64 -5.09
N PHE A 242 11.50 14.06 -4.72
CA PHE A 242 10.65 14.93 -5.53
C PHE A 242 10.19 16.14 -4.70
N PRO A 243 9.97 17.32 -5.32
CA PRO A 243 9.37 18.46 -4.62
C PRO A 243 8.02 18.13 -3.95
N ASN A 244 7.29 17.16 -4.50
CA ASN A 244 6.00 16.67 -4.01
C ASN A 244 6.07 15.20 -3.52
N GLU A 245 7.20 14.79 -2.92
CA GLU A 245 7.44 13.43 -2.42
C GLU A 245 6.32 12.94 -1.48
N MET A 246 5.78 13.81 -0.62
CA MET A 246 4.81 13.44 0.40
C MET A 246 3.45 13.04 -0.18
N VAL A 247 2.93 13.77 -1.18
CA VAL A 247 1.67 13.35 -1.85
C VAL A 247 1.85 12.06 -2.65
N ARG A 248 3.04 11.85 -3.23
CA ARG A 248 3.37 10.60 -3.94
C ARG A 248 3.46 9.42 -2.97
N HIS A 249 4.05 9.61 -1.79
CA HIS A 249 4.04 8.61 -0.73
C HIS A 249 2.61 8.28 -0.26
N LYS A 250 1.74 9.28 -0.08
CA LYS A 250 0.32 8.99 0.26
C LYS A 250 -0.42 8.23 -0.83
N ILE A 251 -0.02 8.38 -2.11
CA ILE A 251 -0.53 7.55 -3.20
C ILE A 251 0.00 6.13 -3.08
N LEU A 252 1.28 5.93 -2.80
CA LEU A 252 1.88 4.61 -2.52
C LEU A 252 1.13 3.91 -1.39
N ASP A 253 0.92 4.57 -0.25
CA ASP A 253 0.12 4.04 0.88
C ASP A 253 -1.29 3.63 0.43
N LEU A 254 -1.97 4.51 -0.32
CA LEU A 254 -3.33 4.26 -0.80
C LEU A 254 -3.40 3.04 -1.73
N ILE A 255 -2.40 2.84 -2.60
CA ILE A 255 -2.32 1.65 -3.47
C ILE A 255 -2.17 0.39 -2.62
N GLY A 256 -1.29 0.43 -1.60
CA GLY A 256 -1.10 -0.65 -0.64
C GLY A 256 -2.38 -1.00 0.10
N ASP A 257 -3.04 -0.02 0.69
CA ASP A 257 -4.29 -0.20 1.43
C ASP A 257 -5.43 -0.73 0.55
N LEU A 258 -5.57 -0.23 -0.68
CA LEU A 258 -6.60 -0.69 -1.62
C LEU A 258 -6.33 -2.10 -2.16
N SER A 259 -5.10 -2.61 -2.08
CA SER A 259 -4.81 -4.00 -2.44
C SER A 259 -5.54 -5.00 -1.51
N LEU A 260 -5.86 -4.59 -0.28
CA LEU A 260 -6.60 -5.38 0.72
C LEU A 260 -8.06 -5.66 0.31
N VAL A 261 -8.56 -5.05 -0.77
CA VAL A 261 -9.83 -5.48 -1.40
C VAL A 261 -9.75 -6.96 -1.79
N GLY A 262 -8.56 -7.47 -2.14
CA GLY A 262 -8.32 -8.89 -2.47
C GLY A 262 -8.84 -9.31 -3.84
N ILE A 263 -9.47 -8.40 -4.60
CA ILE A 263 -9.97 -8.61 -5.95
C ILE A 263 -9.39 -7.51 -6.83
N PRO A 264 -8.75 -7.81 -7.97
CA PRO A 264 -8.30 -6.76 -8.87
C PRO A 264 -9.46 -5.96 -9.45
N PHE A 265 -9.32 -4.65 -9.50
CA PHE A 265 -10.33 -3.76 -10.04
C PHE A 265 -9.70 -2.54 -10.70
N ASN A 266 -10.43 -1.94 -11.63
CA ASN A 266 -10.09 -0.67 -12.27
C ASN A 266 -11.05 0.42 -11.79
N ALA A 267 -10.47 1.55 -11.38
CA ALA A 267 -11.19 2.71 -10.89
C ALA A 267 -10.27 3.94 -10.93
N HIS A 268 -10.87 5.12 -11.02
CA HIS A 268 -10.19 6.37 -10.72
C HIS A 268 -10.46 6.72 -9.26
N ILE A 269 -9.42 6.60 -8.45
CA ILE A 269 -9.45 6.99 -7.04
C ILE A 269 -9.12 8.47 -6.92
N VAL A 270 -10.03 9.24 -6.35
CA VAL A 270 -9.83 10.65 -6.00
C VAL A 270 -9.80 10.75 -4.48
N ALA A 271 -8.64 11.12 -3.93
CA ALA A 271 -8.41 11.22 -2.50
C ALA A 271 -8.03 12.64 -2.09
N ILE A 272 -8.67 13.15 -1.04
CA ILE A 272 -8.38 14.46 -0.43
C ILE A 272 -8.10 14.18 1.04
N ARG A 273 -6.86 14.46 1.47
CA ARG A 273 -6.40 14.32 2.87
C ARG A 273 -6.58 12.92 3.48
N SER A 274 -6.63 11.89 2.65
CA SER A 274 -6.91 10.52 3.07
C SER A 274 -5.74 9.88 3.84
N GLY A 275 -6.03 9.02 4.82
CA GLY A 275 -5.03 8.16 5.47
C GLY A 275 -5.48 6.71 5.50
N HIS A 276 -4.70 5.84 6.14
CA HIS A 276 -4.98 4.39 6.21
C HIS A 276 -6.41 4.08 6.65
N ARG A 277 -6.91 4.76 7.69
CA ARG A 277 -8.30 4.61 8.17
C ARG A 277 -9.33 4.81 7.06
N THR A 278 -9.21 5.89 6.30
CA THR A 278 -10.18 6.24 5.24
C THR A 278 -9.93 5.44 3.96
N ASN A 279 -8.69 5.07 3.67
CA ASN A 279 -8.32 4.15 2.59
C ASN A 279 -8.96 2.77 2.82
N VAL A 280 -8.78 2.19 4.01
CA VAL A 280 -9.37 0.90 4.39
C VAL A 280 -10.90 0.98 4.44
N ALA A 281 -11.48 2.08 4.90
CA ALA A 281 -12.92 2.26 4.87
C ALA A 281 -13.48 2.28 3.44
N LEU A 282 -12.77 2.91 2.50
CA LEU A 282 -13.11 2.83 1.07
C LEU A 282 -12.91 1.41 0.53
N ALA A 283 -11.80 0.74 0.87
CA ALA A 283 -11.51 -0.63 0.46
C ALA A 283 -12.62 -1.61 0.88
N LYS A 284 -13.14 -1.49 2.11
CA LYS A 284 -14.29 -2.27 2.59
C LYS A 284 -15.53 -2.06 1.73
N ARG A 285 -15.89 -0.81 1.44
CA ARG A 285 -17.04 -0.49 0.57
C ARG A 285 -16.86 -1.00 -0.86
N ILE A 286 -15.64 -0.91 -1.40
CA ILE A 286 -15.31 -1.46 -2.71
C ILE A 286 -15.48 -2.99 -2.70
N GLN A 287 -14.96 -3.67 -1.68
CA GLN A 287 -15.09 -5.12 -1.56
C GLN A 287 -16.56 -5.52 -1.50
N GLU A 288 -17.40 -4.85 -0.70
CA GLU A 288 -18.85 -5.11 -0.62
C GLU A 288 -19.56 -4.97 -1.97
N VAL A 289 -19.21 -3.95 -2.76
CA VAL A 289 -19.80 -3.71 -4.09
C VAL A 289 -19.30 -4.71 -5.13
N LEU A 290 -18.06 -5.18 -4.98
CA LEU A 290 -17.43 -6.09 -5.92
C LEU A 290 -17.66 -7.57 -5.59
N SER A 291 -18.09 -7.94 -4.39
CA SER A 291 -18.30 -9.33 -3.97
C SER A 291 -19.50 -9.96 -4.68
#